data_AF-A0A853U558-F1
#
_entry.id   AF-A0A853U558-F1
#
_cell.length_a   1.000
_cell.length_b   1.000
_cell.length_c   1.000
_cell.angle_alpha   90.00
_cell.angle_beta   90.00
_cell.angle_gamma   90.00
#
_symmetry.space_group_name_H-M   'P 1'
#
loop_
_entity.id
_entity.type
_entity.pdbx_description
1 polymer ?
#
loop_
_entity_poly.entity_id
_entity_poly.type
_entity_poly.pdbx_seq_one_letter_code
_entity_poly.pdbx_strand_id
1 'polypeptide(L)'
;MSRVRAWKSPQDIRTAVQRRWKDGSLLRAYAQGEEFPVITVPLGGPTSAELASRWDEWRAWSSDLSHDSRGGAHYDLELKSVGGRGAVGANSVPHRAVISRFDQAWKLLSVGRDVAAFDELLSVTKKRQLEAPWHWVLRRPLEALRLAAEWPQVLAAYEWLDAAQGSGRYLRQVDAAGVDTKFVESNRRPLAEMLGVAAAKGKFEQALGLATKPAYVRMRVDPARSPVPGVDEFTLRADQLPEFGFVPDIVLIVENEITFLTVPVPADGAVVWGKGFESQRSQTLAFFAGSDVLYWGDVDTHGFSILHGVRAQLPRAEAVLMDEDTLEAHRKLWGSEPAPTNAYLENLTPTERALYDDLVSDRLGRNVRLEQERINWAWALQRLDYRWAQ
;
A
#
# COMPACT_ATOMS: atom_id res chain seq x y z
N MET A 1 28.00 -45.30 1.89
CA MET A 1 27.54 -45.08 3.28
C MET A 1 26.01 -44.96 3.25
N SER A 2 25.31 -45.98 3.78
CA SER A 2 23.85 -45.95 3.88
C SER A 2 23.42 -44.82 4.82
N ARG A 3 22.55 -43.92 4.35
CA ARG A 3 22.00 -42.82 5.16
C ARG A 3 21.24 -43.44 6.35
N VAL A 4 21.69 -43.18 7.58
CA VAL A 4 21.00 -43.68 8.79
C VAL A 4 19.57 -43.16 8.76
N ARG A 5 18.60 -44.07 8.87
CA ARG A 5 17.17 -43.73 8.86
C ARG A 5 16.82 -43.09 10.20
N ALA A 6 16.45 -41.81 10.16
CA ALA A 6 15.96 -41.11 11.35
C ALA A 6 14.49 -41.46 11.61
N TRP A 7 14.17 -41.87 12.83
CA TRP A 7 12.78 -42.04 13.30
C TRP A 7 12.21 -40.68 13.69
N LYS A 8 10.92 -40.46 13.44
CA LYS A 8 10.29 -39.17 13.76
C LYS A 8 10.10 -39.02 15.26
N SER A 9 10.40 -37.84 15.75
CA SER A 9 10.30 -37.40 17.14
C SER A 9 8.91 -36.84 17.48
N PRO A 10 8.60 -36.62 18.76
CA PRO A 10 7.45 -35.81 19.17
C PRO A 10 7.38 -34.43 18.49
N GLN A 11 8.54 -33.82 18.23
CA GLN A 11 8.61 -32.52 17.55
C GLN A 11 8.12 -32.58 16.10
N ASP A 12 8.33 -33.70 15.41
CA ASP A 12 7.80 -33.90 14.06
C ASP A 12 6.27 -34.00 14.05
N ILE A 13 5.69 -34.63 15.09
CA ILE A 13 4.24 -34.70 15.29
C ILE A 13 3.68 -33.31 15.53
N ARG A 14 4.28 -32.56 16.48
CA ARG A 14 3.93 -31.16 16.77
C ARG A 14 3.99 -30.30 15.51
N THR A 15 5.04 -30.46 14.70
CA THR A 15 5.23 -29.69 13.45
C THR A 15 4.13 -29.99 12.43
N ALA A 16 3.70 -31.25 12.31
CA ALA A 16 2.60 -31.64 11.42
C ALA A 16 1.28 -30.95 11.80
N VAL A 17 0.93 -30.91 13.09
CA VAL A 17 -0.27 -30.23 13.59
C VAL A 17 -0.11 -28.70 13.50
N GLN A 18 1.07 -28.17 13.83
CA GLN A 18 1.36 -26.75 13.78
C GLN A 18 1.22 -26.18 12.37
N ARG A 19 1.51 -26.95 11.32
CA ARG A 19 1.28 -26.52 9.93
C ARG A 19 -0.20 -26.21 9.67
N ARG A 20 -1.10 -27.10 10.11
CA ARG A 20 -2.56 -26.94 9.98
C ARG A 20 -3.15 -25.86 10.90
N TRP A 21 -2.47 -25.58 12.01
CA TRP A 21 -2.76 -24.39 12.81
C TRP A 21 -2.37 -23.11 12.07
N LYS A 22 -1.13 -23.06 11.55
CA LYS A 22 -0.55 -21.88 10.88
C LYS A 22 -1.25 -21.51 9.58
N ASP A 23 -1.85 -22.46 8.87
CA ASP A 23 -2.67 -22.19 7.69
C ASP A 23 -4.15 -21.86 8.02
N GLY A 24 -4.52 -21.92 9.30
CA GLY A 24 -5.86 -21.60 9.81
C GLY A 24 -6.92 -22.68 9.60
N SER A 25 -6.57 -23.81 8.98
CA SER A 25 -7.54 -24.87 8.66
C SER A 25 -8.18 -25.49 9.89
N LEU A 26 -7.42 -25.69 10.98
CA LEU A 26 -7.97 -26.25 12.23
C LEU A 26 -9.01 -25.33 12.87
N LEU A 27 -8.73 -24.02 12.96
CA LEU A 27 -9.67 -23.06 13.54
C LEU A 27 -10.93 -22.93 12.69
N ARG A 28 -10.80 -22.96 11.37
CA ARG A 28 -11.95 -22.90 10.46
C ARG A 28 -12.86 -24.13 10.60
N ALA A 29 -12.30 -25.33 10.53
CA ALA A 29 -13.05 -26.57 10.70
C ALA A 29 -13.75 -26.60 12.08
N TYR A 30 -13.04 -26.17 13.13
CA TYR A 30 -13.58 -26.06 14.48
C TYR A 30 -14.80 -25.13 14.56
N ALA A 31 -14.68 -23.90 14.05
CA ALA A 31 -15.78 -22.93 14.08
C ALA A 31 -16.98 -23.31 13.20
N GLN A 32 -16.76 -24.10 12.15
CA GLN A 32 -17.82 -24.60 11.28
C GLN A 32 -18.50 -25.86 11.84
N GLY A 33 -18.03 -26.40 12.97
CA GLY A 33 -18.56 -27.63 13.56
C GLY A 33 -18.25 -28.88 12.73
N GLU A 34 -17.22 -28.83 11.89
CA GLU A 34 -16.77 -29.96 11.09
C GLU A 34 -16.08 -31.02 11.98
N GLU A 35 -16.03 -32.26 11.49
CA GLU A 35 -15.21 -33.30 12.11
C GLU A 35 -13.73 -32.93 12.06
N PHE A 36 -12.96 -33.37 13.06
CA PHE A 36 -11.53 -33.10 13.09
C PHE A 36 -10.84 -33.75 11.88
N PRO A 37 -10.04 -33.01 11.09
CA PRO A 37 -9.33 -33.58 9.96
C PRO A 37 -8.16 -34.43 10.47
N VAL A 38 -8.39 -35.74 10.64
CA VAL A 38 -7.45 -36.69 11.24
C VAL A 38 -6.03 -36.52 10.67
N ILE A 39 -5.06 -36.29 11.56
CA ILE A 39 -3.66 -36.10 11.20
C ILE A 39 -2.90 -37.36 11.62
N THR A 40 -2.47 -38.13 10.63
CA THR A 40 -1.65 -39.33 10.84
C THR A 40 -0.21 -39.05 10.47
N VAL A 41 0.69 -39.17 11.44
CA VAL A 41 2.14 -38.99 11.27
C VAL A 41 2.81 -40.36 11.23
N PRO A 42 3.28 -40.84 10.07
CA PRO A 42 4.05 -42.07 10.01
C PRO A 42 5.40 -41.84 10.71
N LEU A 43 5.67 -42.61 11.75
CA LEU A 43 6.83 -42.43 12.62
C LEU A 43 8.11 -43.03 12.05
N GLY A 44 7.96 -43.97 11.10
CA GLY A 44 9.08 -44.65 10.46
C GLY A 44 9.91 -45.48 11.43
N GLY A 45 9.26 -46.06 12.45
CA GLY A 45 9.91 -46.79 13.56
C GLY A 45 10.86 -47.92 13.13
N PRO A 46 11.64 -48.46 14.09
CA PRO A 46 12.74 -49.39 13.84
C PRO A 46 12.31 -50.66 13.10
N THR A 47 13.19 -51.11 12.21
CA THR A 47 13.16 -52.47 11.64
C THR A 47 13.70 -53.49 12.64
N SER A 48 13.46 -54.79 12.40
CA SER A 48 14.00 -55.85 13.27
C SER A 48 15.52 -55.81 13.42
N ALA A 49 16.26 -55.37 12.38
CA ALA A 49 17.72 -55.23 12.44
C ALA A 49 18.15 -54.04 13.30
N GLU A 50 17.42 -52.93 13.26
CA GLU A 50 17.69 -51.74 14.08
C GLU A 50 17.32 -51.96 15.54
N LEU A 51 16.30 -52.78 15.84
CA LEU A 51 16.01 -53.20 17.21
C LEU A 51 17.23 -53.88 17.85
N ALA A 52 17.94 -54.74 17.12
CA ALA A 52 19.12 -55.43 17.65
C ALA A 52 20.33 -54.49 17.83
N SER A 53 20.56 -53.58 16.88
CA SER A 53 21.80 -52.77 16.84
C SER A 53 21.68 -51.42 17.56
N ARG A 54 20.46 -50.92 17.79
CA ARG A 54 20.18 -49.59 18.38
C ARG A 54 19.16 -49.69 19.53
N TRP A 55 19.35 -50.67 20.42
CA TRP A 55 18.39 -51.02 21.48
C TRP A 55 18.03 -49.85 22.41
N ASP A 56 19.03 -49.18 22.96
CA ASP A 56 18.81 -48.09 23.91
C ASP A 56 18.20 -46.86 23.22
N GLU A 57 18.62 -46.58 21.98
CA GLU A 57 18.06 -45.48 21.18
C GLU A 57 16.57 -45.68 20.90
N TRP A 58 16.12 -46.88 20.51
CA TRP A 58 14.70 -47.08 20.20
C TRP A 58 13.84 -47.09 21.47
N ARG A 59 14.35 -47.61 22.59
CA ARG A 59 13.63 -47.55 23.87
C ARG A 59 13.45 -46.12 24.35
N ALA A 60 14.51 -45.30 24.29
CA ALA A 60 14.43 -43.89 24.61
C ALA A 60 13.40 -43.18 23.71
N TRP A 61 13.51 -43.36 22.39
CA TRP A 61 12.59 -42.79 21.42
C TRP A 61 11.11 -43.21 21.64
N SER A 62 10.85 -44.49 21.94
CA SER A 62 9.50 -44.99 22.23
C SER A 62 8.95 -44.43 23.54
N SER A 63 9.81 -44.27 24.55
CA SER A 63 9.48 -43.62 25.82
C SER A 63 9.13 -42.15 25.63
N ASP A 64 9.91 -41.42 24.84
CA ASP A 64 9.68 -39.99 24.55
C ASP A 64 8.32 -39.77 23.87
N LEU A 65 7.99 -40.61 22.88
CA LEU A 65 6.68 -40.60 22.22
C LEU A 65 5.54 -40.93 23.19
N SER A 66 5.72 -41.94 24.03
CA SER A 66 4.67 -42.34 24.99
C SER A 66 4.45 -41.25 26.05
N HIS A 67 5.52 -40.65 26.56
CA HIS A 67 5.46 -39.57 27.54
C HIS A 67 4.82 -38.30 26.92
N ASP A 68 5.25 -37.90 25.72
CA ASP A 68 4.68 -36.73 25.05
C ASP A 68 3.24 -36.95 24.57
N SER A 69 2.80 -38.19 24.33
CA SER A 69 1.38 -38.50 24.05
C SER A 69 0.44 -38.10 25.19
N ARG A 70 0.98 -38.01 26.43
CA ARG A 70 0.23 -37.75 27.67
C ARG A 70 -0.97 -38.68 27.83
N GLY A 71 -0.79 -39.96 27.50
CA GLY A 71 -1.85 -40.97 27.61
C GLY A 71 -3.03 -40.73 26.65
N GLY A 72 -2.74 -40.26 25.42
CA GLY A 72 -3.76 -39.96 24.42
C GLY A 72 -4.28 -38.52 24.46
N ALA A 73 -3.85 -37.70 25.42
CA ALA A 73 -4.27 -36.31 25.54
C ALA A 73 -3.66 -35.40 24.45
N HIS A 74 -2.51 -35.77 23.87
CA HIS A 74 -1.89 -35.05 22.75
C HIS A 74 -2.06 -35.77 21.41
N TYR A 75 -1.95 -37.09 21.40
CA TYR A 75 -2.16 -37.97 20.24
C TYR A 75 -2.23 -39.42 20.71
N ASP A 76 -2.84 -40.26 19.89
CA ASP A 76 -2.88 -41.70 20.07
C ASP A 76 -1.71 -42.35 19.32
N LEU A 77 -1.07 -43.36 19.94
CA LEU A 77 0.01 -44.12 19.32
C LEU A 77 -0.52 -45.46 18.81
N GLU A 78 -0.43 -45.68 17.50
CA GLU A 78 -0.70 -46.99 16.93
C GLU A 78 0.58 -47.84 16.96
N LEU A 79 0.51 -48.96 17.66
CA LEU A 79 1.62 -49.90 17.83
C LEU A 79 1.58 -51.00 16.75
N LYS A 80 2.76 -51.44 16.31
CA LYS A 80 2.94 -52.58 15.42
C LYS A 80 3.94 -53.56 16.01
N SER A 81 3.66 -54.85 15.91
CA SER A 81 4.62 -55.90 16.30
C SER A 81 5.76 -55.98 15.28
N VAL A 82 7.01 -55.91 15.75
CA VAL A 82 8.25 -56.04 14.98
C VAL A 82 9.19 -57.02 15.68
N GLY A 83 9.78 -57.95 14.93
CA GLY A 83 10.61 -59.03 15.48
C GLY A 83 9.87 -60.37 15.61
N GLY A 84 10.38 -61.28 16.44
CA GLY A 84 9.75 -62.58 16.70
C GLY A 84 10.24 -63.75 15.83
N ARG A 85 11.25 -63.55 14.97
CA ARG A 85 11.99 -64.63 14.29
C ARG A 85 13.50 -64.37 14.44
N GLY A 86 14.25 -65.33 14.98
CA GLY A 86 15.70 -65.20 15.24
C GLY A 86 16.04 -64.58 16.60
N ALA A 87 17.22 -63.96 16.73
CA ALA A 87 17.80 -63.48 18.01
C ALA A 87 17.10 -62.26 18.65
N VAL A 88 16.01 -61.73 18.07
CA VAL A 88 15.26 -60.57 18.57
C VAL A 88 13.81 -60.97 18.86
N GLY A 89 13.40 -60.85 20.13
CA GLY A 89 12.01 -61.10 20.56
C GLY A 89 10.99 -60.17 19.89
N ALA A 90 9.70 -60.52 19.97
CA ALA A 90 8.63 -59.67 19.45
C ALA A 90 8.50 -58.39 20.30
N ASN A 91 8.59 -57.22 19.67
CA ASN A 91 8.47 -55.92 20.32
C ASN A 91 7.29 -55.14 19.73
N SER A 92 6.51 -54.47 20.59
CA SER A 92 5.47 -53.53 20.14
C SER A 92 6.09 -52.16 19.93
N VAL A 93 6.13 -51.72 18.68
CA VAL A 93 6.83 -50.51 18.26
C VAL A 93 5.82 -49.47 17.78
N PRO A 94 5.87 -48.21 18.27
CA PRO A 94 5.07 -47.13 17.71
C PRO A 94 5.35 -46.97 16.22
N HIS A 95 4.31 -46.99 15.38
CA HIS A 95 4.49 -46.86 13.93
C HIS A 95 3.76 -45.66 13.33
N ARG A 96 2.71 -45.18 13.99
CA ARG A 96 1.97 -43.95 13.67
C ARG A 96 1.57 -43.22 14.94
N ALA A 97 1.59 -41.90 14.87
CA ALA A 97 0.88 -41.04 15.82
C ALA A 97 -0.36 -40.48 15.12
N VAL A 98 -1.50 -40.53 15.80
CA VAL A 98 -2.81 -40.14 15.25
C VAL A 98 -3.41 -39.05 16.13
N ILE A 99 -3.73 -37.92 15.52
CA ILE A 99 -4.52 -36.87 16.14
C ILE A 99 -5.90 -36.94 15.51
N SER A 100 -6.93 -37.12 16.33
CA SER A 100 -8.30 -37.35 15.89
C SER A 100 -9.31 -36.37 16.46
N ARG A 101 -8.88 -35.45 17.35
CA ARG A 101 -9.77 -34.49 18.02
C ARG A 101 -9.14 -33.12 18.14
N PHE A 102 -9.97 -32.08 18.14
CA PHE A 102 -9.51 -30.70 18.35
C PHE A 102 -8.82 -30.52 19.71
N ASP A 103 -9.34 -31.16 20.78
CA ASP A 103 -8.76 -31.05 22.11
C ASP A 103 -7.32 -31.56 22.18
N GLN A 104 -7.00 -32.63 21.44
CA GLN A 104 -5.65 -33.15 21.30
C GLN A 104 -4.72 -32.12 20.63
N ALA A 105 -5.17 -31.52 19.52
CA ALA A 105 -4.40 -30.51 18.81
C ALA A 105 -4.15 -29.25 19.68
N TRP A 106 -5.17 -28.78 20.40
CA TRP A 106 -5.07 -27.62 21.29
C TRP A 106 -4.09 -27.83 22.44
N LYS A 107 -4.14 -29.00 23.09
CA LYS A 107 -3.22 -29.36 24.18
C LYS A 107 -1.80 -29.54 23.67
N LEU A 108 -1.63 -30.31 22.59
CA LEU A 108 -0.32 -30.54 21.97
C LEU A 108 0.34 -29.21 21.62
N LEU A 109 -0.36 -28.28 20.97
CA LEU A 109 0.18 -26.97 20.59
C LEU A 109 0.17 -25.93 21.72
N SER A 110 -0.52 -26.20 22.83
CA SER A 110 -0.71 -25.28 23.95
C SER A 110 -1.39 -23.95 23.56
N VAL A 111 -2.36 -24.00 22.64
CA VAL A 111 -3.05 -22.84 22.04
C VAL A 111 -4.45 -22.58 22.63
N GLY A 112 -4.78 -23.14 23.80
CA GLY A 112 -6.13 -23.05 24.38
C GLY A 112 -6.62 -21.61 24.64
N ARG A 113 -5.71 -20.67 24.96
CA ARG A 113 -6.04 -19.25 25.11
C ARG A 113 -6.41 -18.60 23.77
N ASP A 114 -5.68 -18.94 22.71
CA ASP A 114 -5.97 -18.44 21.36
C ASP A 114 -7.33 -18.96 20.88
N VAL A 115 -7.65 -20.23 21.13
CA VAL A 115 -8.96 -20.80 20.79
C VAL A 115 -10.09 -20.07 21.54
N ALA A 116 -9.93 -19.82 22.85
CA ALA A 116 -10.92 -19.07 23.61
C ALA A 116 -11.09 -17.62 23.11
N ALA A 117 -9.99 -16.96 22.72
CA ALA A 117 -10.05 -15.64 22.10
C ALA A 117 -10.77 -15.70 20.74
N PHE A 118 -10.52 -16.73 19.93
CA PHE A 118 -11.20 -16.95 18.66
C PHE A 118 -12.71 -17.18 18.83
N ASP A 119 -13.12 -17.94 19.84
CA ASP A 119 -14.53 -18.13 20.18
C ASP A 119 -15.19 -16.81 20.58
N GLU A 120 -14.50 -15.97 21.35
CA GLU A 120 -15.00 -14.65 21.73
C GLU A 120 -15.13 -13.72 20.51
N LEU A 121 -14.16 -13.74 19.59
CA LEU A 121 -14.24 -13.01 18.31
C LEU A 121 -15.52 -13.37 17.55
N LEU A 122 -15.80 -14.67 17.37
CA LEU A 122 -16.99 -15.15 16.68
C LEU A 122 -18.28 -14.81 17.43
N SER A 123 -18.27 -14.99 18.75
CA SER A 123 -19.41 -14.70 19.65
C SER A 123 -19.80 -13.23 19.61
N VAL A 124 -18.84 -12.31 19.79
CA VAL A 124 -19.08 -10.86 19.75
C VAL A 124 -19.56 -10.43 18.37
N THR A 125 -18.93 -10.93 17.30
CA THR A 125 -19.31 -10.59 15.93
C THR A 125 -20.73 -11.06 15.60
N LYS A 126 -21.07 -12.30 16.00
CA LYS A 126 -22.42 -12.87 15.80
C LYS A 126 -23.49 -12.12 16.61
N LYS A 127 -23.18 -11.70 17.85
CA LYS A 127 -24.10 -10.89 18.68
C LYS A 127 -24.43 -9.55 18.01
N ARG A 128 -23.50 -8.95 17.28
CA ARG A 128 -23.72 -7.72 16.49
C ARG A 128 -24.36 -7.96 15.11
N GLN A 129 -24.58 -9.22 14.72
CA GLN A 129 -25.17 -9.60 13.42
C GLN A 129 -24.35 -9.11 12.21
N LEU A 130 -23.03 -9.07 12.34
CA LEU A 130 -22.12 -8.59 11.29
C LEU A 130 -21.59 -9.77 10.45
N GLU A 131 -22.32 -10.15 9.40
CA GLU A 131 -22.01 -11.31 8.56
C GLU A 131 -20.65 -11.23 7.87
N ALA A 132 -20.30 -10.09 7.26
CA ALA A 132 -19.04 -9.95 6.54
C ALA A 132 -17.80 -10.02 7.47
N PRO A 133 -17.76 -9.34 8.63
CA PRO A 133 -16.73 -9.57 9.64
C PRO A 133 -16.70 -11.02 10.15
N TRP A 134 -17.85 -11.67 10.35
CA TRP A 134 -17.90 -13.06 10.81
C TRP A 134 -17.24 -14.01 9.79
N HIS A 135 -17.58 -13.88 8.51
CA HIS A 135 -16.95 -14.64 7.43
C HIS A 135 -15.46 -14.31 7.28
N TRP A 136 -15.05 -13.06 7.52
CA TRP A 136 -13.65 -12.67 7.50
C TRP A 136 -12.85 -13.37 8.61
N VAL A 137 -13.37 -13.46 9.83
CA VAL A 137 -12.75 -14.19 10.95
C VAL A 137 -12.53 -15.67 10.58
N LEU A 138 -13.51 -16.33 9.94
CA LEU A 138 -13.35 -17.73 9.48
C LEU A 138 -12.31 -17.89 8.37
N ARG A 139 -12.21 -16.90 7.48
CA ARG A 139 -11.27 -16.91 6.36
C ARG A 139 -9.84 -16.57 6.79
N ARG A 140 -9.69 -15.74 7.83
CA ARG A 140 -8.42 -15.16 8.34
C ARG A 140 -8.27 -15.36 9.86
N PRO A 141 -8.39 -16.58 10.41
CA PRO A 141 -8.50 -16.78 11.85
C PRO A 141 -7.25 -16.32 12.63
N LEU A 142 -6.04 -16.54 12.10
CA LEU A 142 -4.81 -16.08 12.75
C LEU A 142 -4.59 -14.57 12.65
N GLU A 143 -5.12 -13.92 11.62
CA GLU A 143 -5.06 -12.47 11.51
C GLU A 143 -6.06 -11.84 12.48
N ALA A 144 -7.28 -12.38 12.54
CA ALA A 144 -8.29 -11.99 13.53
C ALA A 144 -7.77 -12.12 14.97
N LEU A 145 -7.05 -13.20 15.29
CA LEU A 145 -6.43 -13.38 16.61
C LEU A 145 -5.41 -12.30 16.97
N ARG A 146 -4.69 -11.74 15.98
CA ARG A 146 -3.78 -10.60 16.25
C ARG A 146 -4.54 -9.33 16.61
N LEU A 147 -5.78 -9.20 16.15
CA LEU A 147 -6.67 -8.08 16.42
C LEU A 147 -7.57 -8.31 17.64
N ALA A 148 -7.43 -9.44 18.36
CA ALA A 148 -8.37 -9.83 19.41
C ALA A 148 -8.57 -8.78 20.51
N ALA A 149 -7.51 -8.10 20.92
CA ALA A 149 -7.56 -7.07 21.95
C ALA A 149 -8.32 -5.80 21.52
N GLU A 150 -8.33 -5.50 20.23
CA GLU A 150 -8.96 -4.30 19.64
C GLU A 150 -10.18 -4.62 18.77
N TRP A 151 -10.64 -5.88 18.80
CA TRP A 151 -11.75 -6.34 17.96
C TRP A 151 -13.04 -5.53 18.14
N PRO A 152 -13.43 -5.10 19.36
CA PRO A 152 -14.58 -4.22 19.51
C PRO A 152 -14.47 -2.91 18.72
N GLN A 153 -13.28 -2.32 18.64
CA GLN A 153 -12.99 -1.12 17.85
C GLN A 153 -12.95 -1.43 16.35
N VAL A 154 -12.44 -2.60 15.95
CA VAL A 154 -12.49 -3.05 14.54
C VAL A 154 -13.93 -3.17 14.07
N LEU A 155 -14.81 -3.80 14.87
CA LEU A 155 -16.23 -3.91 14.54
C LEU A 155 -16.92 -2.54 14.52
N ALA A 156 -16.63 -1.67 15.50
CA ALA A 156 -17.19 -0.31 15.52
C ALA A 156 -16.76 0.52 14.29
N ALA A 157 -15.50 0.39 13.87
CA ALA A 157 -14.99 1.02 12.65
C ALA A 157 -15.68 0.45 11.40
N TYR A 158 -15.85 -0.87 11.33
CA TYR A 158 -16.56 -1.53 10.24
C TYR A 158 -18.01 -1.03 10.13
N GLU A 159 -18.77 -1.03 11.23
CA GLU A 159 -20.16 -0.57 11.28
C GLU A 159 -20.29 0.88 10.81
N TRP A 160 -19.39 1.75 11.28
CA TRP A 160 -19.38 3.15 10.86
C TRP A 160 -19.09 3.31 9.36
N LEU A 161 -18.06 2.60 8.85
CA LEU A 161 -17.67 2.68 7.45
C LEU A 161 -18.76 2.11 6.53
N ASP A 162 -19.41 1.02 6.94
CA ASP A 162 -20.51 0.41 6.20
C ASP A 162 -21.71 1.37 6.12
N ALA A 163 -22.08 2.01 7.23
CA ALA A 163 -23.15 3.01 7.26
C ALA A 163 -22.78 4.32 6.52
N ALA A 164 -21.49 4.66 6.45
CA ALA A 164 -21.01 5.87 5.79
C ALA A 164 -20.79 5.71 4.28
N GLN A 165 -21.06 4.54 3.70
CA GLN A 165 -20.86 4.32 2.27
C GLN A 165 -21.68 5.28 1.41
N GLY A 166 -21.04 5.90 0.42
CA GLY A 166 -21.68 6.88 -0.48
C GLY A 166 -22.10 8.19 0.18
N SER A 167 -21.76 8.42 1.45
CA SER A 167 -22.21 9.59 2.19
C SER A 167 -21.47 10.90 1.83
N GLY A 168 -20.31 10.81 1.17
CA GLY A 168 -19.43 11.96 0.96
C GLY A 168 -18.83 12.52 2.25
N ARG A 169 -18.92 11.79 3.38
CA ARG A 169 -18.25 12.19 4.63
C ARG A 169 -16.75 12.00 4.54
N TYR A 170 -15.99 12.85 5.22
CA TYR A 170 -14.57 12.63 5.43
C TYR A 170 -14.35 11.54 6.47
N LEU A 171 -13.33 10.69 6.28
CA LEU A 171 -12.96 9.67 7.27
C LEU A 171 -12.68 10.24 8.67
N ARG A 172 -12.23 11.50 8.75
CA ARG A 172 -11.99 12.20 10.02
C ARG A 172 -13.27 12.51 10.81
N GLN A 173 -14.44 12.33 10.21
CA GLN A 173 -15.74 12.45 10.87
C GLN A 173 -16.18 11.13 11.54
N VAL A 174 -15.28 10.14 11.66
CA VAL A 174 -15.56 8.93 12.43
C VAL A 174 -15.90 9.28 13.87
N ASP A 175 -17.08 8.85 14.30
CA ASP A 175 -17.64 9.04 15.65
C ASP A 175 -17.87 7.69 16.37
N ALA A 176 -17.36 6.61 15.80
CA ALA A 176 -17.33 5.29 16.43
C ALA A 176 -16.47 5.31 17.71
N ALA A 177 -17.01 4.76 18.79
CA ALA A 177 -16.36 4.77 20.10
C ALA A 177 -14.98 4.08 20.07
N GLY A 178 -13.94 4.81 20.50
CA GLY A 178 -12.56 4.31 20.54
C GLY A 178 -11.88 4.17 19.18
N VAL A 179 -12.49 4.69 18.11
CA VAL A 179 -11.96 4.66 16.74
C VAL A 179 -11.57 6.07 16.32
N ASP A 180 -10.30 6.28 16.01
CA ASP A 180 -9.84 7.47 15.32
C ASP A 180 -9.39 7.15 13.89
N THR A 181 -9.07 8.18 13.10
CA THR A 181 -8.58 7.97 11.73
C THR A 181 -7.32 7.12 11.69
N LYS A 182 -6.40 7.25 12.66
CA LYS A 182 -5.15 6.48 12.70
C LYS A 182 -5.44 4.99 12.89
N PHE A 183 -6.43 4.64 13.70
CA PHE A 183 -6.90 3.27 13.86
C PHE A 183 -7.39 2.69 12.54
N VAL A 184 -8.25 3.42 11.81
CA VAL A 184 -8.72 2.98 10.49
C VAL A 184 -7.56 2.85 9.50
N GLU A 185 -6.58 3.76 9.53
CA GLU A 185 -5.41 3.67 8.67
C GLU A 185 -4.53 2.45 8.97
N SER A 186 -4.33 2.12 10.25
CA SER A 186 -3.58 0.94 10.70
C SER A 186 -4.31 -0.37 10.41
N ASN A 187 -5.64 -0.37 10.46
CA ASN A 187 -6.50 -1.53 10.22
C ASN A 187 -7.17 -1.54 8.83
N ARG A 188 -6.68 -0.72 7.88
CA ARG A 188 -7.31 -0.51 6.57
C ARG A 188 -7.48 -1.80 5.79
N ARG A 189 -6.50 -2.71 5.83
CA ARG A 189 -6.56 -3.96 5.06
C ARG A 189 -7.66 -4.90 5.56
N PRO A 190 -7.72 -5.27 6.86
CA PRO A 190 -8.86 -6.02 7.41
C PRO A 190 -10.21 -5.36 7.10
N LEU A 191 -10.33 -4.05 7.33
CA LEU A 191 -11.57 -3.30 7.07
C LEU A 191 -11.97 -3.36 5.59
N ALA A 192 -11.03 -3.15 4.68
CA ALA A 192 -11.27 -3.24 3.24
C ALA A 192 -11.67 -4.66 2.80
N GLU A 193 -11.05 -5.70 3.35
CA GLU A 193 -11.41 -7.09 3.05
C GLU A 193 -12.80 -7.48 3.58
N MET A 194 -13.26 -6.86 4.68
CA MET A 194 -14.60 -7.03 5.23
C MET A 194 -15.66 -6.22 4.46
N LEU A 195 -15.32 -5.00 4.03
CA LEU A 195 -16.20 -4.12 3.25
C LEU A 195 -16.22 -4.46 1.75
N GLY A 196 -15.32 -5.34 1.29
CA GLY A 196 -15.24 -5.74 -0.12
C GLY A 196 -14.65 -4.67 -1.04
N VAL A 197 -13.80 -3.78 -0.52
CA VAL A 197 -13.19 -2.66 -1.27
C VAL A 197 -11.67 -2.75 -1.36
N ALA A 198 -11.04 -1.89 -2.18
CA ALA A 198 -9.60 -1.84 -2.30
C ALA A 198 -8.95 -1.23 -1.05
N ALA A 199 -7.89 -1.85 -0.52
CA ALA A 199 -7.19 -1.38 0.68
C ALA A 199 -6.16 -0.27 0.41
N ALA A 200 -5.91 0.13 -0.84
CA ALA A 200 -4.89 1.14 -1.15
C ALA A 200 -5.36 2.54 -0.69
N LYS A 201 -4.45 3.34 -0.11
CA LYS A 201 -4.74 4.71 0.32
C LYS A 201 -5.31 5.54 -0.84
N GLY A 202 -6.34 6.34 -0.58
CA GLY A 202 -7.07 7.09 -1.61
C GLY A 202 -8.11 6.23 -2.33
N LYS A 203 -7.74 5.01 -2.75
CA LYS A 203 -8.70 4.06 -3.36
C LYS A 203 -9.70 3.50 -2.34
N PHE A 204 -9.30 3.37 -1.08
CA PHE A 204 -10.16 2.91 0.01
C PHE A 204 -11.31 3.90 0.26
N GLU A 205 -10.97 5.17 0.48
CA GLU A 205 -11.94 6.23 0.70
C GLU A 205 -12.83 6.42 -0.54
N GLN A 206 -12.24 6.43 -1.75
CA GLN A 206 -12.99 6.53 -3.00
C GLN A 206 -13.96 5.35 -3.21
N ALA A 207 -13.52 4.11 -2.97
CA ALA A 207 -14.36 2.92 -3.14
C ALA A 207 -15.53 2.89 -2.15
N LEU A 208 -15.38 3.51 -0.97
CA LEU A 208 -16.46 3.69 -0.01
C LEU A 208 -17.33 4.92 -0.28
N GLY A 209 -17.02 5.74 -1.28
CA GLY A 209 -17.72 7.00 -1.52
C GLY A 209 -17.55 8.02 -0.39
N LEU A 210 -16.44 7.95 0.34
CA LEU A 210 -16.04 8.96 1.32
C LEU A 210 -15.34 10.13 0.61
N ALA A 211 -15.48 11.33 1.17
CA ALA A 211 -14.78 12.50 0.65
C ALA A 211 -13.28 12.41 0.93
N THR A 212 -12.50 12.73 -0.09
CA THR A 212 -11.06 12.98 0.03
C THR A 212 -10.79 14.47 0.09
N LYS A 213 -9.59 14.85 0.55
CA LYS A 213 -9.17 16.25 0.53
C LYS A 213 -9.29 16.77 -0.92
N PRO A 214 -10.01 17.87 -1.16
CA PRO A 214 -10.11 18.44 -2.50
C PRO A 214 -8.74 18.96 -2.94
N ALA A 215 -8.48 18.87 -4.25
CA ALA A 215 -7.37 19.57 -4.87
C ALA A 215 -7.73 21.05 -5.02
N TYR A 216 -6.74 21.93 -4.93
CA TYR A 216 -6.92 23.36 -5.05
C TYR A 216 -6.06 23.92 -6.18
N VAL A 217 -6.50 25.01 -6.79
CA VAL A 217 -5.79 25.74 -7.82
C VAL A 217 -5.65 27.17 -7.32
N ARG A 218 -4.41 27.64 -7.22
CA ARG A 218 -4.11 29.02 -6.86
C ARG A 218 -3.72 29.78 -8.12
N MET A 219 -4.40 30.88 -8.39
CA MET A 219 -4.19 31.68 -9.59
C MET A 219 -4.33 33.18 -9.31
N ARG A 220 -3.59 33.99 -10.06
CA ARG A 220 -3.79 35.43 -10.17
C ARG A 220 -4.36 35.73 -11.54
N VAL A 221 -5.37 36.58 -11.63
CA VAL A 221 -6.07 36.91 -12.89
C VAL A 221 -5.96 38.39 -13.20
N ASP A 222 -6.16 38.76 -14.46
CA ASP A 222 -6.26 40.17 -14.83
C ASP A 222 -7.31 40.87 -13.94
N PRO A 223 -6.93 41.91 -13.17
CA PRO A 223 -7.86 42.65 -12.34
C PRO A 223 -9.09 43.18 -13.09
N ALA A 224 -8.96 43.49 -14.39
CA ALA A 224 -10.06 43.96 -15.22
C ALA A 224 -11.09 42.87 -15.55
N ARG A 225 -10.71 41.59 -15.45
CA ARG A 225 -11.56 40.42 -15.72
C ARG A 225 -11.96 39.65 -14.47
N SER A 226 -11.51 40.11 -13.29
CA SER A 226 -11.81 39.44 -12.05
C SER A 226 -13.32 39.36 -11.79
N PRO A 227 -13.85 38.18 -11.41
CA PRO A 227 -15.26 38.02 -11.02
C PRO A 227 -15.58 38.71 -9.68
N VAL A 228 -14.56 39.07 -8.90
CA VAL A 228 -14.70 39.75 -7.60
C VAL A 228 -13.93 41.08 -7.65
N PRO A 229 -14.63 42.23 -7.73
CA PRO A 229 -13.99 43.53 -7.83
C PRO A 229 -12.94 43.77 -6.73
N GLY A 230 -11.72 44.13 -7.14
CA GLY A 230 -10.61 44.41 -6.22
C GLY A 230 -9.87 43.19 -5.68
N VAL A 231 -10.21 41.97 -6.14
CA VAL A 231 -9.50 40.73 -5.81
C VAL A 231 -8.93 40.14 -7.09
N ASP A 232 -7.62 39.95 -7.17
CA ASP A 232 -6.95 39.39 -8.33
C ASP A 232 -6.34 38.00 -8.05
N GLU A 233 -6.17 37.61 -6.79
CA GLU A 233 -5.68 36.30 -6.39
C GLU A 233 -6.78 35.39 -5.80
N PHE A 234 -6.85 34.16 -6.31
CA PHE A 234 -7.85 33.17 -5.92
C PHE A 234 -7.21 31.83 -5.59
N THR A 235 -7.78 31.13 -4.61
CA THR A 235 -7.55 29.69 -4.39
C THR A 235 -8.90 28.98 -4.43
N LEU A 236 -9.11 28.16 -5.47
CA LEU A 236 -10.37 27.49 -5.77
C LEU A 236 -10.19 25.99 -5.70
N ARG A 237 -11.25 25.23 -5.39
CA ARG A 237 -11.17 23.78 -5.59
C ARG A 237 -11.09 23.49 -7.10
N ALA A 238 -10.27 22.51 -7.48
CA ALA A 238 -10.03 22.20 -8.89
C ALA A 238 -11.32 21.80 -9.63
N ASP A 239 -12.26 21.14 -8.93
CA ASP A 239 -13.57 20.75 -9.46
C ASP A 239 -14.55 21.91 -9.63
N GLN A 240 -14.25 23.06 -9.02
CA GLN A 240 -15.07 24.28 -9.10
C GLN A 240 -14.50 25.32 -10.08
N LEU A 241 -13.35 25.05 -10.72
CA LEU A 241 -12.78 25.95 -11.73
C LEU A 241 -13.75 26.33 -12.87
N PRO A 242 -14.54 25.39 -13.42
CA PRO A 242 -15.51 25.73 -14.48
C PRO A 242 -16.53 26.80 -14.07
N GLU A 243 -16.79 26.95 -12.77
CA GLU A 243 -17.74 27.91 -12.21
C GLU A 243 -17.10 29.29 -11.91
N PHE A 244 -15.82 29.47 -12.20
CA PHE A 244 -15.11 30.72 -11.90
C PHE A 244 -15.66 31.93 -12.67
N GLY A 245 -16.36 31.70 -13.79
CA GLY A 245 -17.00 32.76 -14.58
C GLY A 245 -16.06 33.54 -15.50
N PHE A 246 -14.76 33.21 -15.50
CA PHE A 246 -13.74 33.75 -16.41
C PHE A 246 -12.84 32.61 -16.90
N VAL A 247 -12.74 32.47 -18.22
CA VAL A 247 -11.75 31.61 -18.88
C VAL A 247 -10.67 32.53 -19.45
N PRO A 248 -9.41 32.45 -18.98
CA PRO A 248 -8.35 33.32 -19.46
C PRO A 248 -7.96 32.98 -20.91
N ASP A 249 -7.60 34.00 -21.69
CA ASP A 249 -7.09 33.82 -23.05
C ASP A 249 -5.64 33.30 -23.01
N ILE A 250 -4.83 33.85 -22.10
CA ILE A 250 -3.42 33.46 -21.88
C ILE A 250 -3.25 32.97 -20.44
N VAL A 251 -2.56 31.84 -20.26
CA VAL A 251 -2.31 31.25 -18.96
C VAL A 251 -0.82 30.97 -18.77
N LEU A 252 -0.18 31.62 -17.81
CA LEU A 252 1.20 31.34 -17.42
C LEU A 252 1.23 30.42 -16.18
N ILE A 253 1.69 29.19 -16.35
CA ILE A 253 1.90 28.23 -15.25
C ILE A 253 3.34 28.34 -14.75
N VAL A 254 3.52 28.59 -13.45
CA VAL A 254 4.86 28.73 -12.81
C VAL A 254 4.99 27.83 -11.58
N GLU A 255 6.17 27.31 -11.28
CA GLU A 255 6.38 26.37 -10.17
C GLU A 255 6.77 27.03 -8.84
N ASN A 256 7.56 28.10 -8.92
CA ASN A 256 8.05 28.84 -7.77
C ASN A 256 6.97 29.81 -7.25
N GLU A 257 6.72 29.77 -5.93
CA GLU A 257 5.69 30.60 -5.30
C GLU A 257 6.01 32.09 -5.36
N ILE A 258 7.28 32.48 -5.20
CA ILE A 258 7.67 33.89 -5.28
C ILE A 258 7.51 34.38 -6.73
N THR A 259 7.94 33.59 -7.72
CA THR A 259 7.69 33.91 -9.14
C THR A 259 6.20 34.08 -9.42
N PHE A 260 5.34 33.22 -8.88
CA PHE A 260 3.88 33.36 -8.97
C PHE A 260 3.37 34.70 -8.41
N LEU A 261 3.90 35.12 -7.26
CA LEU A 261 3.50 36.38 -6.60
C LEU A 261 4.03 37.63 -7.30
N THR A 262 5.18 37.55 -7.98
CA THR A 262 5.86 38.72 -8.54
C THR A 262 5.68 38.88 -10.04
N VAL A 263 5.43 37.80 -10.78
CA VAL A 263 5.25 37.89 -12.24
C VAL A 263 4.00 38.72 -12.55
N PRO A 264 4.08 39.66 -13.52
CA PRO A 264 2.89 40.36 -13.98
C PRO A 264 1.87 39.40 -14.60
N VAL A 265 0.60 39.75 -14.48
CA VAL A 265 -0.49 38.98 -15.06
C VAL A 265 -0.77 39.52 -16.47
N PRO A 266 -0.85 38.66 -17.51
CA PRO A 266 -1.23 39.10 -18.85
C PRO A 266 -2.62 39.74 -18.86
N ALA A 267 -2.83 40.70 -19.77
CA ALA A 267 -4.17 41.22 -20.07
C ALA A 267 -5.08 40.07 -20.53
N ASP A 268 -6.32 40.06 -20.06
CA ASP A 268 -7.28 38.97 -20.30
C ASP A 268 -6.75 37.57 -19.94
N GLY A 269 -5.76 37.50 -19.06
CA GLY A 269 -5.03 36.29 -18.74
C GLY A 269 -4.97 35.93 -17.26
N ALA A 270 -4.22 34.87 -16.97
CA ALA A 270 -3.99 34.39 -15.62
C ALA A 270 -2.58 33.83 -15.43
N VAL A 271 -2.09 33.87 -14.19
CA VAL A 271 -0.90 33.18 -13.71
C VAL A 271 -1.35 32.09 -12.76
N VAL A 272 -0.88 30.86 -12.91
CA VAL A 272 -1.29 29.70 -12.10
C VAL A 272 -0.07 29.11 -11.41
N TRP A 273 -0.21 28.81 -10.12
CA TRP A 273 0.84 28.14 -9.37
C TRP A 273 0.81 26.61 -9.59
N GLY A 274 1.80 26.11 -10.31
CA GLY A 274 1.94 24.73 -10.80
C GLY A 274 1.92 23.65 -9.71
N LYS A 275 2.49 23.95 -8.54
CA LYS A 275 2.48 23.03 -7.38
C LYS A 275 1.11 22.91 -6.70
N GLY A 276 0.18 23.83 -6.96
CA GLY A 276 -1.15 23.79 -6.36
C GLY A 276 -1.97 22.55 -6.73
N PHE A 277 -1.79 22.03 -7.96
CA PHE A 277 -2.76 21.12 -8.58
C PHE A 277 -2.23 19.74 -8.99
N GLU A 278 -1.05 19.32 -8.54
CA GLU A 278 -0.42 18.04 -8.95
C GLU A 278 -1.33 16.81 -8.80
N SER A 279 -2.16 16.76 -7.75
CA SER A 279 -3.07 15.64 -7.47
C SER A 279 -4.30 15.57 -8.40
N GLN A 280 -4.68 16.67 -9.06
CA GLN A 280 -5.76 16.73 -10.05
C GLN A 280 -5.36 17.57 -11.27
N ARG A 281 -4.12 17.36 -11.72
CA ARG A 281 -3.53 18.08 -12.85
C ARG A 281 -4.38 17.96 -14.11
N SER A 282 -4.92 16.78 -14.38
CA SER A 282 -5.86 16.52 -15.48
C SER A 282 -7.05 17.46 -15.51
N GLN A 283 -7.77 17.58 -14.41
CA GLN A 283 -8.98 18.39 -14.35
C GLN A 283 -8.66 19.89 -14.44
N THR A 284 -7.58 20.32 -13.78
CA THR A 284 -7.13 21.71 -13.81
C THR A 284 -6.68 22.12 -15.20
N LEU A 285 -5.85 21.31 -15.86
CA LEU A 285 -5.37 21.62 -17.21
C LEU A 285 -6.49 21.56 -18.25
N ALA A 286 -7.47 20.66 -18.09
CA ALA A 286 -8.63 20.60 -18.97
C ALA A 286 -9.44 21.91 -19.01
N PHE A 287 -9.49 22.66 -17.90
CA PHE A 287 -10.14 23.98 -17.86
C PHE A 287 -9.45 25.00 -18.77
N PHE A 288 -8.13 24.88 -18.96
CA PHE A 288 -7.32 25.79 -19.80
C PHE A 288 -7.11 25.28 -21.24
N ALA A 289 -7.84 24.26 -21.70
CA ALA A 289 -7.63 23.67 -23.03
C ALA A 289 -7.89 24.65 -24.20
N GLY A 290 -8.70 25.67 -23.96
CA GLY A 290 -8.99 26.74 -24.92
C GLY A 290 -7.99 27.89 -24.90
N SER A 291 -7.15 27.99 -23.87
CA SER A 291 -6.22 29.09 -23.65
C SER A 291 -4.87 28.87 -24.33
N ASP A 292 -4.13 29.95 -24.56
CA ASP A 292 -2.71 29.93 -24.90
C ASP A 292 -1.89 29.73 -23.63
N VAL A 293 -1.43 28.50 -23.43
CA VAL A 293 -0.80 28.07 -22.17
C VAL A 293 0.71 28.14 -22.29
N LEU A 294 1.31 28.97 -21.45
CA LEU A 294 2.75 29.11 -21.25
C LEU A 294 3.16 28.38 -19.97
N TYR A 295 4.26 27.65 -20.01
CA TYR A 295 4.82 26.93 -18.87
C TYR A 295 6.24 27.41 -18.57
N TRP A 296 6.49 27.76 -17.31
CA TRP A 296 7.80 28.17 -16.82
C TRP A 296 8.17 27.35 -15.58
N GLY A 297 9.11 26.42 -15.76
CA GLY A 297 9.72 25.62 -14.70
C GLY A 297 11.24 25.81 -14.64
N ASP A 298 11.90 24.93 -13.88
CA ASP A 298 13.35 24.84 -13.82
C ASP A 298 13.93 24.28 -15.14
N VAL A 299 15.13 24.74 -15.53
CA VAL A 299 15.89 24.11 -16.63
C VAL A 299 16.74 22.99 -16.05
N ASP A 300 16.10 21.85 -15.84
CA ASP A 300 16.71 20.59 -15.40
C ASP A 300 15.89 19.38 -15.91
N THR A 301 16.31 18.16 -15.57
CA THR A 301 15.65 16.96 -16.10
C THR A 301 14.23 16.77 -15.56
N HIS A 302 13.94 17.16 -14.31
CA HIS A 302 12.58 17.12 -13.74
C HIS A 302 11.65 18.20 -14.32
N GLY A 303 12.15 19.41 -14.56
CA GLY A 303 11.39 20.51 -15.16
C GLY A 303 10.87 20.15 -16.55
N PHE A 304 11.70 19.51 -17.37
CA PHE A 304 11.28 18.95 -18.66
C PHE A 304 10.31 17.77 -18.52
N SER A 305 10.46 16.94 -17.48
CA SER A 305 9.49 15.86 -17.19
C SER A 305 8.10 16.42 -16.85
N ILE A 306 8.04 17.54 -16.12
CA ILE A 306 6.78 18.21 -15.80
C ILE A 306 6.16 18.84 -17.05
N LEU A 307 6.95 19.56 -17.86
CA LEU A 307 6.51 20.10 -19.15
C LEU A 307 5.94 19.00 -20.06
N HIS A 308 6.63 17.86 -20.15
CA HIS A 308 6.16 16.68 -20.88
C HIS A 308 4.77 16.21 -20.41
N GLY A 309 4.55 16.19 -19.09
CA GLY A 309 3.25 15.84 -18.49
C GLY A 309 2.16 16.90 -18.70
N VAL A 310 2.52 18.19 -18.71
CA VAL A 310 1.60 19.28 -19.09
C VAL A 310 1.15 19.11 -20.54
N ARG A 311 2.09 18.88 -21.46
CA ARG A 311 1.77 18.70 -22.89
C ARG A 311 1.01 17.43 -23.23
N ALA A 312 1.13 16.38 -22.40
CA ALA A 312 0.28 15.21 -22.55
C ALA A 312 -1.22 15.54 -22.45
N GLN A 313 -1.57 16.64 -21.79
CA GLN A 313 -2.95 17.10 -21.60
C GLN A 313 -3.26 18.37 -22.40
N LEU A 314 -2.25 19.22 -22.60
CA LEU A 314 -2.33 20.47 -23.36
C LEU A 314 -1.27 20.46 -24.47
N PRO A 315 -1.50 19.78 -25.60
CA PRO A 315 -0.48 19.60 -26.63
C PRO A 315 0.08 20.90 -27.24
N ARG A 316 -0.69 22.01 -27.11
CA ARG A 316 -0.30 23.35 -27.59
C ARG A 316 0.46 24.18 -26.56
N ALA A 317 0.70 23.67 -25.35
CA ALA A 317 1.40 24.41 -24.32
C ALA A 317 2.85 24.72 -24.73
N GLU A 318 3.32 25.92 -24.48
CA GLU A 318 4.66 26.38 -24.86
C GLU A 318 5.54 26.59 -23.62
N ALA A 319 6.80 26.18 -23.69
CA ALA A 319 7.76 26.50 -22.63
C ALA A 319 8.25 27.95 -22.82
N VAL A 320 8.39 28.68 -21.72
CA VAL A 320 9.03 30.00 -21.69
C VAL A 320 10.18 29.99 -20.69
N LEU A 321 11.30 30.63 -21.06
CA LEU A 321 12.50 30.73 -20.21
C LEU A 321 13.14 29.36 -19.86
N MET A 322 12.85 28.34 -20.67
CA MET A 322 13.39 26.98 -20.57
C MET A 322 14.15 26.57 -21.84
N ASP A 323 14.80 27.55 -22.47
CA ASP A 323 15.58 27.39 -23.70
C ASP A 323 17.09 27.50 -23.42
N GLU A 324 17.89 27.08 -24.40
CA GLU A 324 19.36 27.09 -24.33
C GLU A 324 19.91 28.51 -24.10
N ASP A 325 19.33 29.51 -24.76
CA ASP A 325 19.72 30.91 -24.59
C ASP A 325 19.55 31.37 -23.14
N THR A 326 18.43 31.00 -22.51
CA THR A 326 18.16 31.31 -21.10
C THR A 326 19.13 30.56 -20.19
N LEU A 327 19.42 29.30 -20.49
CA LEU A 327 20.39 28.53 -19.72
C LEU A 327 21.79 29.16 -19.78
N GLU A 328 22.31 29.42 -20.98
CA GLU A 328 23.65 29.97 -21.20
C GLU A 328 23.80 31.40 -20.67
N ALA A 329 22.78 32.25 -20.80
CA ALA A 329 22.79 33.60 -20.23
C ALA A 329 22.98 33.61 -18.70
N HIS A 330 22.62 32.52 -18.03
CA HIS A 330 22.69 32.37 -16.56
C HIS A 330 23.74 31.35 -16.12
N ARG A 331 24.77 31.09 -16.95
CA ARG A 331 25.83 30.10 -16.66
C ARG A 331 26.48 30.20 -15.29
N LYS A 332 26.64 31.43 -14.78
CA LYS A 332 27.22 31.70 -13.44
C LYS A 332 26.30 31.30 -12.27
N LEU A 333 25.02 31.06 -12.55
CA LEU A 333 23.99 30.77 -11.56
C LEU A 333 23.55 29.30 -11.59
N TRP A 334 24.12 28.48 -12.49
CA TRP A 334 23.86 27.05 -12.56
C TRP A 334 24.14 26.39 -11.21
N GLY A 335 23.19 25.56 -10.78
CA GLY A 335 23.32 24.64 -9.67
C GLY A 335 23.58 23.22 -10.17
N SER A 336 23.33 22.28 -9.27
CA SER A 336 23.44 20.85 -9.55
C SER A 336 22.16 20.14 -9.14
N GLU A 337 21.58 19.35 -10.04
CA GLU A 337 20.41 18.52 -9.78
C GLU A 337 20.81 17.33 -8.88
N PRO A 338 20.23 17.17 -7.67
CA PRO A 338 20.64 16.11 -6.75
C PRO A 338 20.31 14.70 -7.24
N ALA A 339 19.22 14.55 -7.97
CA ALA A 339 18.70 13.26 -8.43
C ALA A 339 18.10 13.41 -9.84
N PRO A 340 18.93 13.49 -10.89
CA PRO A 340 18.45 13.64 -12.26
C PRO A 340 17.69 12.40 -12.73
N THR A 341 16.80 12.60 -13.70
CA THR A 341 16.09 11.54 -14.42
C THR A 341 16.58 11.47 -15.87
N ASN A 342 16.49 10.29 -16.46
CA ASN A 342 16.79 10.04 -17.87
C ASN A 342 15.58 9.41 -18.60
N ALA A 343 14.38 9.71 -18.13
CA ALA A 343 13.14 9.23 -18.73
C ALA A 343 13.02 9.66 -20.20
N TYR A 344 12.35 8.84 -21.01
CA TYR A 344 12.05 9.20 -22.39
C TYR A 344 10.82 10.12 -22.44
N LEU A 345 11.00 11.36 -22.92
CA LEU A 345 9.98 12.42 -22.88
C LEU A 345 9.40 12.76 -24.27
N GLU A 346 8.50 11.94 -24.81
CA GLU A 346 8.01 12.03 -26.21
C GLU A 346 7.37 13.39 -26.59
N ASN A 347 6.76 14.12 -25.64
CA ASN A 347 6.06 15.39 -25.88
C ASN A 347 6.95 16.66 -25.88
N LEU A 348 8.28 16.53 -25.94
CA LEU A 348 9.19 17.67 -26.07
C LEU A 348 9.34 18.09 -27.54
N THR A 349 9.53 19.38 -27.78
CA THR A 349 9.90 19.87 -29.12
C THR A 349 11.32 19.42 -29.48
N PRO A 350 11.75 19.46 -30.76
CA PRO A 350 13.11 19.10 -31.14
C PRO A 350 14.19 19.92 -30.42
N THR A 351 13.96 21.22 -30.21
CA THR A 351 14.92 22.11 -29.53
C THR A 351 15.00 21.81 -28.02
N GLU A 352 13.87 21.62 -27.35
CA GLU A 352 13.84 21.24 -25.94
C GLU A 352 14.43 19.84 -25.71
N ARG A 353 14.18 18.91 -26.63
CA ARG A 353 14.77 17.57 -26.57
C ARG A 353 16.29 17.62 -26.69
N ALA A 354 16.82 18.44 -27.59
CA ALA A 354 18.27 18.61 -27.72
C ALA A 354 18.87 19.13 -26.40
N LEU A 355 18.24 20.14 -25.78
CA LEU A 355 18.68 20.65 -24.48
C LEU A 355 18.55 19.60 -23.36
N TYR A 356 17.45 18.87 -23.30
CA TYR A 356 17.25 17.78 -22.34
C TYR A 356 18.31 16.67 -22.51
N ASP A 357 18.62 16.27 -23.74
CA ASP A 357 19.63 15.25 -24.02
C ASP A 357 21.04 15.73 -23.61
N ASP A 358 21.35 17.02 -23.79
CA ASP A 358 22.60 17.64 -23.33
C ASP A 358 22.70 17.68 -21.78
N LEU A 359 21.57 17.90 -21.08
CA LEU A 359 21.49 17.81 -19.62
C LEU A 359 21.66 16.37 -19.11
N VAL A 360 20.95 15.41 -19.71
CA VAL A 360 21.00 13.98 -19.33
C VAL A 360 22.38 13.36 -19.59
N SER A 361 23.07 13.80 -20.64
CA SER A 361 24.40 13.31 -21.02
C SER A 361 25.56 14.01 -20.31
N ASP A 362 25.26 14.94 -19.38
CA ASP A 362 26.23 15.78 -18.69
C ASP A 362 27.13 16.61 -19.63
N ARG A 363 26.66 16.90 -20.85
CA ARG A 363 27.47 17.58 -21.88
C ARG A 363 27.80 19.02 -21.50
N LEU A 364 26.86 19.69 -20.84
CA LEU A 364 27.00 21.06 -20.35
C LEU A 364 27.72 21.12 -18.99
N GLY A 365 27.92 19.98 -18.34
CA GLY A 365 28.45 19.83 -16.99
C GLY A 365 27.67 18.77 -16.21
N ARG A 366 28.22 18.33 -15.09
CA ARG A 366 27.60 17.27 -14.28
C ARG A 366 26.32 17.76 -13.60
N ASN A 367 25.21 17.09 -13.88
CA ASN A 367 23.88 17.35 -13.33
C ASN A 367 23.51 18.84 -13.41
N VAL A 368 23.75 19.52 -14.53
CA VAL A 368 23.47 20.96 -14.64
C VAL A 368 21.98 21.24 -14.37
N ARG A 369 21.72 22.30 -13.62
CA ARG A 369 20.38 22.79 -13.33
C ARG A 369 20.37 24.30 -13.26
N LEU A 370 19.39 24.95 -13.87
CA LEU A 370 19.06 26.34 -13.59
C LEU A 370 17.68 26.42 -12.94
N GLU A 371 17.65 26.75 -11.65
CA GLU A 371 16.42 26.98 -10.90
C GLU A 371 15.70 28.22 -11.44
N GLN A 372 14.37 28.15 -11.57
CA GLN A 372 13.51 29.24 -12.02
C GLN A 372 13.77 30.53 -11.24
N GLU A 373 13.95 30.44 -9.92
CA GLU A 373 14.22 31.58 -9.04
C GLU A 373 15.59 32.24 -9.25
N ARG A 374 16.51 31.57 -9.96
CA ARG A 374 17.84 32.11 -10.28
C ARG A 374 17.87 32.85 -11.61
N ILE A 375 16.83 32.76 -12.42
CA ILE A 375 16.75 33.52 -13.67
C ILE A 375 16.65 35.00 -13.31
N ASN A 376 17.49 35.82 -13.96
CA ASN A 376 17.51 37.25 -13.73
C ASN A 376 16.14 37.86 -14.05
N TRP A 377 15.59 38.64 -13.12
CA TRP A 377 14.23 39.15 -13.26
C TRP A 377 14.03 40.07 -14.46
N ALA A 378 15.02 40.91 -14.80
CA ALA A 378 14.92 41.78 -15.98
C ALA A 378 14.91 40.97 -17.28
N TRP A 379 15.68 39.88 -17.33
CA TRP A 379 15.67 38.93 -18.45
C TRP A 379 14.30 38.24 -18.61
N ALA A 380 13.72 37.81 -17.48
CA ALA A 380 12.40 37.18 -17.47
C ALA A 380 11.32 38.14 -17.97
N LEU A 381 11.23 39.35 -17.40
CA LEU A 381 10.24 40.35 -17.80
C LEU A 381 10.35 40.72 -19.28
N GLN A 382 11.56 40.94 -19.80
CA GLN A 382 11.75 41.28 -21.21
C GLN A 382 11.16 40.22 -22.17
N ARG A 383 11.31 38.93 -21.83
CA ARG A 383 10.81 37.83 -22.64
C ARG A 383 9.31 37.60 -22.48
N LEU A 384 8.79 37.83 -21.28
CA LEU A 384 7.36 37.73 -21.00
C LEU A 384 6.59 38.90 -21.62
N ASP A 385 7.11 40.13 -21.53
CA ASP A 385 6.54 41.33 -22.16
C ASP A 385 6.39 41.16 -23.67
N TYR A 386 7.41 40.60 -24.32
CA TYR A 386 7.33 40.28 -25.76
C TYR A 386 6.18 39.33 -26.05
N ARG A 387 5.96 38.31 -25.20
CA ARG A 387 4.88 37.34 -25.36
C ARG A 387 3.50 37.90 -25.06
N TRP A 388 3.37 38.86 -24.15
CA TRP A 388 2.10 39.53 -23.88
C TRP A 388 1.71 40.53 -24.98
N ALA A 389 2.65 40.94 -25.83
CA ALA A 389 2.43 41.89 -26.91
C ALA A 389 2.15 41.24 -28.29
N GLN A 390 2.30 39.92 -28.41
CA GLN A 390 1.94 39.13 -29.59
C GLN A 390 0.52 38.61 -29.46
#